data_AF-A0A7L6N1N2-F1
#
_entry.id   AF-A0A7L6N1N2-F1
#
_cell.length_a   1.000
_cell.length_b   1.000
_cell.length_c   1.000
_cell.angle_alpha   90.00
_cell.angle_beta   90.00
_cell.angle_gamma   90.00
#
_symmetry.space_group_name_H-M   'P 1'
#
loop_
_entity.id
_entity.type
_entity.pdbx_description
1 polymer ?
#
loop_
_entity_poly.entity_id
_entity_poly.type
_entity_poly.pdbx_seq_one_letter_code
_entity_poly.pdbx_strand_id
1 'polypeptide(L)'
;MYPNSPNVRLKLLRMELIQNSIGSAIYQLQNAKEVLGINFSIRSSEYYESKRSDIKIDIALKIQGFLYDNSKYADIAGVIYKIERTYQIGQFIELYLNRSNIRKRDIIDYI
;
A
#
# COMPACT_ATOMS: atom_id res chain seq x y z
N MET A 1 14.02 -9.77 -19.69
CA MET A 1 13.06 -9.10 -18.78
C MET A 1 13.04 -7.63 -19.14
N TYR A 2 11.90 -7.07 -19.59
CA TYR A 2 11.84 -5.66 -19.99
C TYR A 2 11.87 -4.77 -18.74
N PRO A 3 12.84 -3.85 -18.60
CA PRO A 3 12.86 -2.91 -17.49
C PRO A 3 11.64 -1.98 -17.64
N ASN A 4 10.77 -1.95 -16.62
CA ASN A 4 9.51 -1.19 -16.57
C ASN A 4 8.21 -1.85 -17.09
N SER A 5 8.17 -3.17 -17.30
CA SER A 5 6.88 -3.84 -17.47
C SER A 5 6.15 -4.02 -16.13
N PRO A 6 4.81 -3.81 -16.06
CA PRO A 6 4.05 -4.12 -14.87
C PRO A 6 4.25 -5.58 -14.46
N ASN A 7 4.68 -5.79 -13.22
CA ASN A 7 5.09 -7.09 -12.71
C ASN A 7 4.47 -7.42 -11.35
N VAL A 8 3.68 -6.51 -10.78
CA VAL A 8 2.93 -6.73 -9.55
C VAL A 8 1.47 -6.35 -9.74
N ARG A 9 0.58 -7.21 -9.28
CA ARG A 9 -0.84 -6.91 -9.13
C ARG A 9 -1.08 -6.52 -7.68
N LEU A 10 -1.82 -5.43 -7.47
CA LEU A 10 -2.18 -4.97 -6.13
C LEU A 10 -3.62 -4.46 -6.13
N LYS A 11 -4.29 -4.59 -4.98
CA LYS A 11 -5.56 -3.89 -4.71
C LYS A 11 -5.26 -2.72 -3.79
N LEU A 12 -5.49 -1.50 -4.24
CA LEU A 12 -5.53 -0.32 -3.39
C LEU A 12 -6.76 -0.41 -2.49
N LEU A 13 -6.58 -0.19 -1.20
CA LEU A 13 -7.62 -0.34 -0.18
C LEU A 13 -7.87 1.00 0.51
N ARG A 14 -9.08 1.53 0.31
CA ARG A 14 -9.59 2.64 1.10
C ARG A 14 -10.36 2.06 2.27
N MET A 15 -9.78 2.17 3.46
CA MET A 15 -10.38 1.68 4.70
C MET A 15 -10.71 2.83 5.64
N GLU A 16 -11.75 2.63 6.42
CA GLU A 16 -12.17 3.52 7.50
C GLU A 16 -12.10 2.81 8.83
N LEU A 17 -11.77 3.53 9.90
CA LEU A 17 -11.82 3.03 11.27
C LEU A 17 -13.20 3.32 11.83
N ILE A 18 -13.97 2.27 12.10
CA ILE A 18 -15.28 2.37 12.75
C ILE A 18 -15.17 1.81 14.18
N GLN A 19 -16.02 2.28 15.08
CA GLN A 19 -16.16 1.67 16.41
C GLN A 19 -17.14 0.51 16.34
N ASN A 20 -16.75 -0.65 16.89
CA ASN A 20 -17.67 -1.76 17.08
C ASN A 20 -18.53 -1.58 18.34
N SER A 21 -19.48 -2.48 18.56
CA SER A 21 -20.41 -2.45 19.70
C SER A 21 -19.75 -2.55 21.08
N ILE A 22 -18.48 -2.97 21.14
CA ILE A 22 -17.68 -3.06 22.37
C ILE A 22 -16.65 -1.92 22.50
N GLY A 23 -16.76 -0.88 21.67
CA GLY A 23 -15.92 0.33 21.70
C GLY A 23 -14.51 0.17 21.14
N SER A 24 -14.16 -0.99 20.56
CA SER A 24 -12.88 -1.19 19.87
C SER A 24 -12.97 -0.70 18.42
N ALA A 25 -11.88 -0.13 17.92
CA ALA A 25 -11.82 0.33 16.54
C ALA A 25 -11.47 -0.84 15.60
N ILE A 26 -12.23 -0.97 14.51
CA ILE A 26 -12.06 -1.99 13.48
C ILE A 26 -12.02 -1.33 12.09
N TYR A 27 -11.28 -1.93 11.16
CA TYR A 27 -11.23 -1.43 9.79
C TYR A 27 -12.41 -1.96 8.98
N GLN A 28 -13.12 -1.06 8.32
CA GLN A 28 -14.11 -1.37 7.29
C GLN A 28 -13.59 -0.98 5.92
N LEU A 29 -13.71 -1.89 4.95
CA LEU A 29 -13.34 -1.61 3.56
C LEU A 29 -14.42 -0.73 2.91
N GLN A 30 -14.05 0.47 2.50
CA GLN A 30 -14.94 1.39 1.77
C GLN A 30 -14.85 1.19 0.26
N ASN A 31 -13.64 0.95 -0.24
CA ASN A 31 -13.40 0.71 -1.66
C ASN A 31 -12.13 -0.13 -1.84
N ALA A 32 -12.15 -0.99 -2.85
CA ALA A 32 -10.96 -1.66 -3.36
C ALA A 32 -10.82 -1.46 -4.87
N LYS A 33 -9.62 -1.07 -5.31
CA LYS A 33 -9.30 -0.85 -6.72
C LYS A 33 -8.10 -1.68 -7.14
N GLU A 34 -8.30 -2.59 -8.10
CA GLU A 34 -7.22 -3.39 -8.65
C GLU A 34 -6.40 -2.59 -9.66
N VAL A 35 -5.07 -2.60 -9.49
CA VAL A 35 -4.13 -1.90 -10.36
C VAL A 35 -2.88 -2.76 -10.60
N LEU A 36 -2.17 -2.45 -11.68
CA LEU A 36 -0.88 -3.06 -11.99
C LEU A 36 0.25 -2.08 -11.65
N GLY A 37 1.23 -2.59 -10.92
CA GLY A 37 2.41 -1.87 -10.50
C GLY A 37 3.70 -2.44 -11.09
N ILE A 38 4.74 -1.61 -11.03
CA ILE A 38 6.11 -1.95 -11.42
C ILE A 38 6.96 -1.86 -10.15
N ASN A 39 7.47 -2.98 -9.66
CA ASN A 39 8.41 -3.01 -8.55
C ASN A 39 9.74 -2.34 -8.93
N PHE A 40 10.35 -1.67 -7.96
CA PHE A 40 11.71 -1.17 -8.07
C PHE A 40 12.45 -1.34 -6.74
N SER A 41 13.79 -1.30 -6.80
CA SER A 41 14.61 -1.44 -5.61
C SER A 41 14.56 -0.19 -4.74
N ILE A 42 14.35 -0.37 -3.43
CA ILE A 42 14.47 0.69 -2.43
C ILE A 42 15.89 1.22 -2.46
N ARG A 43 16.06 2.53 -2.62
CA ARG A 43 17.36 3.19 -2.68
C ARG A 43 17.97 3.31 -1.29
N SER A 44 19.29 3.37 -1.21
CA SER A 44 20.02 3.49 0.06
C SER A 44 19.56 4.68 0.89
N SER A 45 19.24 5.82 0.26
CA SER A 45 18.72 7.02 0.92
C SER A 45 17.40 6.78 1.66
N GLU A 46 16.46 6.06 1.04
CA GLU A 46 15.17 5.69 1.65
C GLU A 46 15.37 4.73 2.83
N TYR A 47 16.36 3.83 2.73
CA TYR A 47 16.75 2.96 3.83
C TYR A 47 17.32 3.75 5.03
N TYR A 48 18.13 4.79 4.78
CA TYR A 48 18.63 5.66 5.87
C TYR A 48 17.51 6.49 6.51
N GLU A 49 16.56 7.00 5.72
CA GLU A 49 15.39 7.69 6.27
C GLU A 49 14.47 6.75 7.03
N SER A 50 14.31 5.51 6.57
CA SER A 50 13.59 4.45 7.28
C SER A 50 14.20 4.21 8.66
N LYS A 51 15.53 4.11 8.76
CA LYS A 51 16.25 4.00 10.04
C LYS A 51 16.05 5.20 10.97
N ARG A 52 15.91 6.40 10.42
CA ARG A 52 15.65 7.61 11.22
C ARG A 52 14.19 7.73 11.68
N SER A 53 13.26 7.17 10.91
CA SER A 53 11.82 7.26 11.17
C SER A 53 11.22 6.02 11.85
N ASP A 54 12.03 4.99 12.14
CA ASP A 54 11.63 3.67 12.65
C ASP A 54 10.59 2.92 11.78
N ILE A 55 10.37 3.41 10.55
CA ILE A 55 9.44 2.81 9.59
C ILE A 55 10.26 2.02 8.59
N LYS A 56 10.15 0.69 8.62
CA LYS A 56 10.84 -0.21 7.69
C LYS A 56 10.04 -0.33 6.39
N ILE A 57 10.52 0.24 5.28
CA ILE A 57 9.92 -0.03 3.97
C ILE A 57 10.30 -1.44 3.52
N ASP A 58 9.29 -2.26 3.20
CA ASP A 58 9.46 -3.64 2.74
C ASP A 58 9.36 -3.75 1.21
N ILE A 59 8.50 -2.92 0.59
CA ILE A 59 8.27 -2.93 -0.86
C ILE A 59 8.20 -1.49 -1.36
N ALA A 60 8.81 -1.24 -2.52
CA ALA A 60 8.60 -0.02 -3.29
C ALA A 60 8.15 -0.38 -4.70
N LEU A 61 7.07 0.27 -5.15
CA LEU A 61 6.51 0.06 -6.48
C LEU A 61 5.93 1.35 -7.02
N LYS A 62 5.75 1.44 -8.33
CA LYS A 62 5.06 2.56 -8.97
C LYS A 62 3.82 2.10 -9.73
N ILE A 63 2.78 2.91 -9.72
CA ILE A 63 1.57 2.75 -10.51
C ILE A 63 1.31 4.01 -11.35
N GLN A 64 0.40 3.95 -12.32
CA GLN A 64 -0.05 5.15 -13.02
C GLN A 64 -0.71 6.11 -12.01
N GLY A 65 -0.29 7.37 -12.00
CA GLY A 65 -0.70 8.34 -10.98
C GLY A 65 -2.21 8.56 -10.93
N PHE A 66 -2.87 8.62 -12.09
CA PHE A 66 -4.33 8.77 -12.17
C PHE A 66 -5.11 7.56 -11.62
N LEU A 67 -4.44 6.41 -11.40
CA LEU A 67 -5.07 5.26 -10.78
C LEU A 67 -5.11 5.35 -9.25
N TYR A 68 -4.23 6.15 -8.64
CA TYR A 68 -4.17 6.28 -7.19
C TYR A 68 -5.33 7.12 -6.66
N ASP A 69 -5.99 6.62 -5.62
CA ASP A 69 -7.23 7.16 -5.06
C ASP A 69 -7.09 7.58 -3.59
N ASN A 70 -5.85 7.84 -3.15
CA ASN A 70 -5.46 8.13 -1.77
C ASN A 70 -5.72 6.96 -0.79
N SER A 71 -5.81 5.73 -1.29
CA SER A 71 -5.78 4.53 -0.46
C SER A 71 -4.59 4.53 0.48
N LYS A 72 -4.83 4.23 1.76
CA LYS A 72 -3.77 4.17 2.79
C LYS A 72 -3.13 2.79 2.91
N TYR A 73 -3.72 1.79 2.25
CA TYR A 73 -3.29 0.42 2.31
C TYR A 73 -3.35 -0.22 0.92
N ALA A 74 -2.61 -1.31 0.75
CA ALA A 74 -2.67 -2.15 -0.42
C ALA A 74 -2.63 -3.63 -0.03
N ASP A 75 -3.43 -4.46 -0.71
CA ASP A 75 -3.25 -5.92 -0.70
C ASP A 75 -2.36 -6.34 -1.86
N ILE A 76 -1.26 -7.01 -1.53
CA ILE A 76 -0.33 -7.59 -2.49
C ILE A 76 -0.22 -9.08 -2.14
N ALA A 77 -0.71 -9.93 -3.04
CA ALA A 77 -0.63 -11.39 -2.93
C ALA A 77 -1.11 -11.97 -1.58
N GLY A 78 -2.14 -11.40 -0.96
CA GLY A 78 -2.64 -11.91 0.31
C GLY A 78 -2.22 -11.11 1.54
N VAL A 79 -1.25 -10.21 1.39
CA VAL A 79 -0.63 -9.47 2.50
C VAL A 79 -1.04 -8.01 2.44
N ILE A 80 -1.53 -7.49 3.58
CA ILE A 80 -1.91 -6.08 3.72
C ILE A 80 -0.68 -5.26 4.06
N TYR A 81 -0.37 -4.31 3.19
CA TYR A 81 0.67 -3.31 3.39
C TYR A 81 0.04 -1.95 3.68
N LYS A 82 0.68 -1.18 4.56
CA LYS A 82 0.40 0.23 4.75
C LYS A 82 1.24 1.04 3.76
N ILE A 83 0.61 2.01 3.10
CA ILE A 83 1.30 2.97 2.25
C ILE A 83 1.80 4.08 3.17
N GLU A 84 3.11 4.08 3.42
CA GLU A 84 3.73 5.02 4.35
C GLU A 84 4.06 6.34 3.66
N ARG A 85 4.48 6.27 2.39
CA ARG A 85 4.86 7.44 1.60
C ARG A 85 4.47 7.27 0.15
N THR A 86 4.20 8.41 -0.47
CA THR A 86 3.92 8.50 -1.91
C THR A 86 4.68 9.65 -2.53
N TYR A 87 5.24 9.43 -3.72
CA TYR A 87 5.93 10.47 -4.47
C TYR A 87 5.43 10.51 -5.91
N GLN A 88 4.96 11.66 -6.38
CA GLN A 88 4.54 11.84 -7.76
C GLN A 88 5.79 12.00 -8.65
N ILE A 89 5.91 11.18 -9.69
CA ILE A 89 7.01 11.23 -10.66
C ILE A 89 6.46 11.12 -12.08
N GLY A 90 6.29 12.28 -12.72
CA GLY A 90 5.68 12.37 -14.05
C GLY A 90 4.29 11.77 -14.06
N GLN A 91 4.05 10.80 -14.93
CA GLN A 91 2.77 10.07 -15.03
C GLN A 91 2.57 9.00 -13.94
N PHE A 92 3.61 8.69 -13.16
CA PHE A 92 3.56 7.65 -12.14
C PHE A 92 3.46 8.25 -10.75
N ILE A 93 2.99 7.43 -9.82
CA ILE A 93 3.16 7.66 -8.39
C ILE A 93 3.92 6.46 -7.81
N GLU A 94 4.99 6.74 -7.07
CA GLU A 94 5.71 5.75 -6.30
C GLU A 94 5.02 5.56 -4.95
N LEU A 95 4.89 4.30 -4.55
CA LEU A 95 4.32 3.87 -3.28
C LEU A 95 5.41 3.15 -2.49
N TYR A 96 5.62 3.59 -1.26
CA TYR A 96 6.56 3.00 -0.31
C TYR A 96 5.74 2.31 0.78
N LEU A 97 5.84 0.98 0.80
CA LEU A 97 4.94 0.11 1.54
C LEU A 97 5.68 -0.58 2.70
N ASN A 98 5.05 -0.54 3.87
CA ASN A 98 5.45 -1.32 5.04
C ASN A 98 4.41 -2.43 5.28
N ARG A 99 4.86 -3.63 5.62
CA ARG A 99 3.96 -4.74 5.93
C ARG A 99 3.21 -4.43 7.22
N SER A 100 1.87 -4.41 7.14
CA SER A 100 1.03 -4.18 8.32
C SER A 100 0.76 -5.47 9.09
N ASN A 101 0.32 -5.31 10.34
CA ASN A 101 -0.16 -6.43 11.17
C ASN A 101 -1.64 -6.80 10.89
N ILE A 102 -2.31 -6.07 10.01
CA ILE A 102 -3.73 -6.28 9.67
C ILE A 102 -3.84 -7.55 8.83
N ARG A 103 -4.73 -8.46 9.22
CA ARG A 103 -5.07 -9.63 8.40
C ARG A 103 -6.35 -9.33 7.63
N LYS A 104 -6.50 -9.92 6.44
CA LYS A 104 -7.69 -9.79 5.59
C LYS A 104 -8.99 -10.06 6.34
N ARG A 105 -9.00 -11.12 7.15
CA ARG A 105 -10.15 -11.53 7.97
C ARG A 105 -10.54 -10.52 9.07
N ASP A 106 -9.65 -9.59 9.40
CA ASP A 106 -9.88 -8.57 10.43
C ASP A 106 -10.51 -7.30 9.81
N ILE A 107 -10.67 -7.26 8.48
CA ILE A 107 -11.26 -6.16 7.72
C ILE A 107 -12.71 -6.52 7.39
N ILE A 108 -13.65 -5.68 7.81
CA ILE A 108 -15.07 -5.83 7.47
C ILE A 108 -15.26 -5.57 5.96
N ASP A 109 -16.13 -6.35 5.32
CA ASP A 109 -16.46 -6.28 3.89
C ASP A 109 -15.31 -6.61 2.92
N TYR A 110 -14.28 -7.29 3.42
CA TYR A 110 -13.17 -7.78 2.58
C TYR A 110 -13.55 -9.10 1.89
N ILE A 111 -14.05 -9.03 0.65
CA ILE A 111 -14.44 -10.18 -0.20
C ILE A 111 -13.33 -10.54 -1.20
#